data_AF-C8PMZ5-F1
#
_entry.id   AF-C8PMZ5-F1
#
_cell.length_a   1.000
_cell.length_b   1.000
_cell.length_c   1.000
_cell.angle_alpha   90.00
_cell.angle_beta   90.00
_cell.angle_gamma   90.00
#
_symmetry.space_group_name_H-M   'P 1'
#
loop_
_entity.id
_entity.type
_entity.pdbx_description
1 polymer ?
#
loop_
_entity_poly.entity_id
_entity_poly.type
_entity_poly.pdbx_seq_one_letter_code
_entity_poly.pdbx_strand_id
1 'polypeptide(L)'
;MHAKEVRLNRDALHKEFEQWIAVFGEAGVFTPEILKVKEVRTSTGNIAGVSIPVFSGADFERSRYDLFTTPLWLDIACDRMERVLSLDLEAQILDEQVARLNNELRTTTQRVNLFEKVKIPETKRNIKKISVYLGDQQVAAVVRGKISKKNLEKNAPAEEVTA
;
A
#
# COMPACT_ATOMS: atom_id res chain seq x y z
N MET A 1 14.54 5.53 -2.32
CA MET A 1 15.62 6.50 -2.58
C MET A 1 15.06 7.91 -2.72
N HIS A 2 14.05 8.11 -3.58
CA HIS A 2 13.44 9.41 -3.86
C HIS A 2 12.86 10.17 -2.64
N ALA A 3 12.13 9.51 -1.73
CA ALA A 3 11.58 10.19 -0.54
C ALA A 3 12.66 10.73 0.42
N LYS A 4 13.84 10.11 0.47
CA LYS A 4 14.97 10.57 1.29
C LYS A 4 15.66 11.78 0.64
N GLU A 5 15.68 11.80 -0.68
CA GLU A 5 16.22 12.85 -1.53
C GLU A 5 15.35 14.12 -1.44
N VAL A 6 14.02 13.96 -1.47
CA VAL A 6 13.06 15.05 -1.28
C VAL A 6 13.17 15.64 0.13
N ARG A 7 13.36 14.83 1.17
CA ARG A 7 13.59 15.32 2.54
C ARG A 7 14.90 16.08 2.70
N LEU A 8 15.99 15.59 2.09
CA LEU A 8 17.27 16.30 2.08
C LEU A 8 17.18 17.64 1.35
N ASN A 9 16.45 17.69 0.22
CA ASN A 9 16.19 18.93 -0.49
C ASN A 9 15.31 19.89 0.33
N ARG A 10 14.30 19.38 1.06
CA ARG A 10 13.49 20.20 1.96
C ARG A 10 14.35 20.86 3.04
N ASP A 11 15.20 20.08 3.71
CA ASP A 11 16.05 20.59 4.79
C ASP A 11 17.14 21.54 4.28
N ALA A 12 17.67 21.31 3.07
CA ALA A 12 18.59 22.21 2.41
C ALA A 12 17.92 23.55 2.05
N LEU A 13 16.72 23.51 1.44
CA LEU A 13 15.96 24.71 1.13
C LEU A 13 15.52 25.47 2.38
N HIS A 14 15.15 24.77 3.46
CA HIS A 14 14.77 25.43 4.71
C HIS A 14 15.96 26.17 5.34
N LYS A 15 17.17 25.62 5.23
CA LYS A 15 18.41 26.29 5.65
C LYS A 15 18.77 27.47 4.77
N GLU A 16 18.60 27.36 3.46
CA GLU A 16 18.75 28.51 2.55
C GLU A 16 17.71 29.59 2.90
N PHE A 17 16.47 29.19 3.17
CA PHE A 17 15.39 30.11 3.51
C PHE A 17 15.65 30.86 4.83
N GLU A 18 16.09 30.16 5.88
CA GLU A 18 16.54 30.77 7.15
C GLU A 18 17.66 31.80 6.95
N GLN A 19 18.62 31.52 6.05
CA GLN A 19 19.67 32.48 5.70
C GLN A 19 19.12 33.70 4.98
N TRP A 20 18.07 33.54 4.15
CA TRP A 20 17.42 34.64 3.45
C TRP A 20 16.48 35.46 4.36
N ILE A 21 15.79 34.83 5.32
CA ILE A 21 15.02 35.53 6.36
C ILE A 21 15.92 36.52 7.11
N ALA A 22 17.17 36.15 7.38
CA ALA A 22 18.14 37.04 8.01
C ALA A 22 18.58 38.23 7.11
N VAL A 23 18.44 38.12 5.79
CA VAL A 23 18.74 39.18 4.80
C VAL A 23 17.56 40.13 4.61
N PHE A 24 16.33 39.66 4.84
CA PHE A 24 15.12 40.48 4.81
C PHE A 24 15.02 41.29 6.11
N GLY A 25 15.80 42.36 6.20
CA GLY A 25 16.04 43.17 7.40
C GLY A 25 14.85 43.93 8.00
N GLU A 26 13.62 43.74 7.51
CA GLU A 26 12.41 44.36 8.06
C GLU A 26 11.37 43.30 8.44
N ALA A 27 11.23 43.06 9.75
CA ALA A 27 10.19 42.21 10.29
C ALA A 27 8.81 42.86 10.12
N GLY A 28 7.83 42.11 9.60
CA GLY A 28 6.42 42.54 9.52
C GLY A 28 5.94 43.02 8.15
N VAL A 29 6.82 43.14 7.15
CA VAL A 29 6.45 43.49 5.77
C VAL A 29 5.84 42.29 5.03
N PHE A 30 6.34 41.08 5.29
CA PHE A 30 5.84 39.85 4.68
C PHE A 30 4.65 39.30 5.48
N THR A 31 3.44 39.63 5.06
CA THR A 31 2.20 39.10 5.67
C THR A 31 1.69 37.87 4.91
N PRO A 32 1.00 36.93 5.58
CA PRO A 32 0.39 35.75 4.94
C PRO A 32 -0.66 36.10 3.86
N GLU A 33 -1.09 37.36 3.79
CA GLU A 33 -2.04 37.84 2.79
C GLU A 33 -1.39 38.11 1.43
N ILE A 34 -0.06 38.26 1.38
CA ILE A 34 0.68 38.61 0.15
C ILE A 34 0.74 37.43 -0.81
N LEU A 35 0.88 36.20 -0.29
CA LEU A 35 0.97 34.98 -1.09
C LEU A 35 0.06 33.90 -0.50
N LYS A 36 -0.99 33.54 -1.24
CA LYS A 36 -1.93 32.49 -0.84
C LYS A 36 -1.89 31.32 -1.83
N VAL A 37 -1.94 30.11 -1.32
CA VAL A 37 -2.15 28.91 -2.16
C VAL A 37 -3.62 28.87 -2.54
N LYS A 38 -3.91 28.95 -3.84
CA LYS A 38 -5.29 28.96 -4.34
C LYS A 38 -5.81 27.55 -4.54
N GLU A 39 -5.04 26.73 -5.25
CA GLU A 39 -5.44 25.36 -5.57
C GLU A 39 -4.21 24.48 -5.72
N VAL A 40 -4.28 23.26 -5.19
CA VAL A 40 -3.24 22.23 -5.36
C VAL A 40 -3.77 21.21 -6.36
N ARG A 41 -3.13 21.09 -7.52
CA ARG A 41 -3.53 20.17 -8.56
C ARG A 41 -2.89 18.81 -8.34
N THR A 42 -3.72 17.82 -8.05
CA THR A 42 -3.30 16.43 -7.91
C THR A 42 -3.93 15.54 -8.98
N SER A 43 -3.12 14.69 -9.61
CA SER A 43 -3.54 13.63 -10.52
C SER A 43 -3.70 12.31 -9.77
N THR A 44 -4.47 11.36 -10.31
CA THR A 44 -4.54 10.00 -9.77
C THR A 44 -3.62 9.07 -10.56
N GLY A 45 -2.61 8.52 -9.88
CA GLY A 45 -1.77 7.43 -10.37
C GLY A 45 -2.22 6.08 -9.83
N ASN A 46 -1.86 4.99 -10.52
CA ASN A 46 -2.05 3.63 -10.05
C ASN A 46 -0.70 2.94 -9.93
N ILE A 47 -0.35 2.49 -8.73
CA ILE A 47 0.85 1.68 -8.51
C ILE A 47 0.41 0.37 -7.85
N ALA A 48 0.67 -0.75 -8.51
CA ALA A 48 0.35 -2.10 -8.03
C ALA A 48 -1.12 -2.29 -7.57
N GLY A 49 -2.08 -1.59 -8.21
CA GLY A 49 -3.51 -1.69 -7.89
C GLY A 49 -3.99 -0.70 -6.82
N VAL A 50 -3.10 0.14 -6.26
CA VAL A 50 -3.45 1.19 -5.29
C VAL A 50 -3.54 2.53 -6.02
N SER A 51 -4.67 3.23 -5.83
CA SER A 51 -4.83 4.61 -6.31
C SER A 51 -4.11 5.59 -5.40
N ILE A 52 -3.13 6.30 -5.98
CA ILE A 52 -2.21 7.17 -5.27
C ILE A 52 -2.29 8.58 -5.88
N PRO A 53 -2.40 9.65 -5.06
CA PRO A 53 -2.38 11.02 -5.56
C PRO A 53 -0.97 11.40 -6.01
N VAL A 54 -0.81 11.92 -7.22
CA VAL A 54 0.45 12.41 -7.80
C VAL A 54 0.37 13.92 -7.92
N PHE A 55 1.38 14.65 -7.44
CA PHE A 55 1.43 16.10 -7.56
C PHE A 55 1.60 16.51 -9.03
N SER A 56 0.75 17.42 -9.52
CA SER A 56 0.84 17.97 -10.88
C SER A 56 1.23 19.45 -10.90
N GLY A 57 1.05 20.18 -9.80
CA GLY A 57 1.37 21.60 -9.66
C GLY A 57 0.52 22.28 -8.59
N ALA A 58 0.88 23.50 -8.22
CA ALA A 58 0.09 24.35 -7.32
C ALA A 58 -0.09 25.73 -7.96
N ASP A 59 -1.30 26.28 -7.87
CA ASP A 59 -1.63 27.63 -8.29
C ASP A 59 -1.55 28.57 -7.08
N PHE A 60 -0.79 29.65 -7.22
CA PHE A 60 -0.59 30.66 -6.18
C PHE A 60 -1.25 31.98 -6.59
N GLU A 61 -1.87 32.66 -5.63
CA GLU A 61 -2.46 33.98 -5.80
C GLU A 61 -1.64 35.01 -5.03
N ARG A 62 -1.16 36.03 -5.73
CA ARG A 62 -0.46 37.18 -5.14
C ARG A 62 -1.45 38.31 -4.90
N SER A 63 -1.50 38.82 -3.66
CA SER A 63 -2.30 40.00 -3.37
C SER A 63 -1.64 41.25 -3.96
N ARG A 64 -2.45 42.24 -4.35
CA ARG A 64 -1.93 43.53 -4.82
C ARG A 64 -1.39 44.31 -3.62
N TYR A 65 -0.08 44.53 -3.60
CA TYR A 65 0.60 45.39 -2.65
C TYR A 65 1.07 46.68 -3.35
N ASP A 66 1.17 47.77 -2.59
CA ASP A 66 1.57 49.07 -3.13
C ASP A 66 3.10 49.16 -3.28
N LEU A 67 3.55 49.14 -4.53
CA LEU A 67 4.96 49.22 -4.96
C LEU A 67 5.71 50.42 -4.39
N PHE A 68 5.02 51.51 -4.02
CA PHE A 68 5.64 52.69 -3.44
C PHE A 68 5.88 52.59 -1.93
N THR A 69 5.18 51.66 -1.25
CA THR A 69 5.30 51.45 0.19
C THR A 69 6.04 50.17 0.56
N THR A 70 6.09 49.20 -0.36
CA THR A 70 6.78 47.93 -0.13
C THR A 70 8.22 47.92 -0.64
N PRO A 71 9.15 47.27 0.06
CA PRO A 71 10.53 47.12 -0.39
C PRO A 71 10.66 46.31 -1.69
N LEU A 72 11.65 46.67 -2.52
CA LEU A 72 11.95 46.00 -3.80
C LEU A 72 12.29 44.51 -3.66
N TRP A 73 12.78 44.10 -2.48
CA TRP A 73 13.11 42.69 -2.21
C TRP A 73 11.87 41.81 -2.03
N LEU A 74 10.69 42.39 -1.81
CA LEU A 74 9.45 41.67 -1.54
C LEU A 74 9.02 40.78 -2.73
N ASP A 75 9.21 41.25 -3.96
CA ASP A 75 8.83 40.50 -5.15
C ASP A 75 9.74 39.27 -5.36
N ILE A 76 11.04 39.45 -5.13
CA ILE A 76 12.04 38.36 -5.16
C ILE A 76 11.74 37.34 -4.06
N ALA A 77 11.35 37.80 -2.87
CA ALA A 77 10.94 36.93 -1.77
C ALA A 77 9.68 36.12 -2.12
N CYS A 78 8.67 36.74 -2.74
CA CYS A 78 7.46 36.05 -3.19
C CYS A 78 7.76 34.97 -4.22
N ASP A 79 8.56 35.28 -5.25
CA ASP A 79 9.00 34.32 -6.28
C ASP A 79 9.70 33.10 -5.69
N ARG A 80 10.58 33.32 -4.69
CA ARG A 80 11.31 32.24 -4.02
C ARG A 80 10.39 31.43 -3.11
N MET A 81 9.52 32.09 -2.37
CA MET A 81 8.58 31.45 -1.46
C MET A 81 7.57 30.58 -2.21
N GLU A 82 7.12 31.02 -3.40
CA GLU A 82 6.28 30.22 -4.28
C GLU A 82 6.94 28.89 -4.66
N ARG A 83 8.24 28.91 -5.00
CA ARG A 83 9.00 27.69 -5.32
C ARG A 83 9.17 26.78 -4.11
N VAL A 84 9.48 27.35 -2.94
CA VAL A 84 9.64 26.59 -1.69
C VAL A 84 8.32 25.91 -1.33
N LEU A 85 7.21 26.65 -1.37
CA LEU A 85 5.88 26.13 -1.06
C LEU A 85 5.45 25.05 -2.05
N SER A 86 5.75 25.19 -3.35
CA SER A 86 5.46 24.17 -4.36
C SER A 86 6.19 22.85 -4.04
N LEU A 87 7.46 22.93 -3.66
CA LEU A 87 8.25 21.75 -3.26
C LEU A 87 7.77 21.14 -1.94
N ASP A 88 7.33 21.95 -0.98
CA ASP A 88 6.79 21.44 0.29
C ASP A 88 5.46 20.72 0.06
N LEU A 89 4.58 21.25 -0.79
CA LEU A 89 3.34 20.59 -1.20
C LEU A 89 3.60 19.26 -1.92
N GLU A 90 4.59 19.23 -2.82
CA GLU A 90 5.02 18.00 -3.46
C GLU A 90 5.51 16.96 -2.43
N ALA A 91 6.33 17.38 -1.47
CA ALA A 91 6.83 16.53 -0.40
C ALA A 91 5.70 15.95 0.47
N GLN A 92 4.71 16.78 0.82
CA GLN A 92 3.55 16.34 1.60
C GLN A 92 2.74 15.27 0.86
N ILE A 93 2.51 15.46 -0.45
CA ILE A 93 1.80 14.46 -1.27
C ILE A 93 2.60 13.17 -1.33
N LEU A 94 3.92 13.23 -1.54
CA LEU A 94 4.80 12.05 -1.56
C LEU A 94 4.77 11.28 -0.23
N ASP A 95 4.77 11.97 0.91
CA ASP A 95 4.63 11.33 2.22
C ASP A 95 3.27 10.62 2.34
N GLU A 96 2.19 11.21 1.82
CA GLU A 96 0.88 10.55 1.74
C GLU A 96 0.91 9.30 0.85
N GLN A 97 1.59 9.36 -0.31
CA GLN A 97 1.76 8.19 -1.17
C GLN A 97 2.42 7.03 -0.41
N VAL A 98 3.52 7.32 0.29
CA VAL A 98 4.27 6.33 1.07
C VAL A 98 3.41 5.75 2.19
N ALA A 99 2.61 6.58 2.87
CA ALA A 99 1.70 6.12 3.91
C ALA A 99 0.65 5.14 3.36
N ARG A 100 0.03 5.44 2.21
CA ARG A 100 -0.95 4.57 1.55
C ARG A 100 -0.33 3.24 1.11
N LEU A 101 0.86 3.28 0.49
CA LEU A 101 1.62 2.09 0.08
C LEU A 101 1.98 1.20 1.27
N ASN A 102 2.45 1.78 2.38
CA ASN A 102 2.80 1.01 3.57
C ASN A 102 1.60 0.30 4.19
N ASN A 103 0.43 0.92 4.17
CA ASN A 103 -0.78 0.29 4.69
C ASN A 103 -1.17 -0.94 3.84
N GLU A 104 -1.11 -0.84 2.50
CA GLU A 104 -1.40 -1.97 1.62
C GLU A 104 -0.32 -3.06 1.67
N LEU A 105 0.95 -2.67 1.82
CA LEU A 105 2.02 -3.64 2.03
C LEU A 105 1.81 -4.42 3.33
N ARG A 106 1.31 -3.75 4.37
CA ARG A 106 1.00 -4.38 5.66
C ARG A 106 -0.12 -5.41 5.52
N THR A 107 -1.22 -5.07 4.85
CA THR A 107 -2.35 -6.00 4.64
C THR A 107 -1.91 -7.20 3.79
N THR A 108 -1.12 -6.97 2.75
CA THR A 108 -0.58 -8.03 1.88
C THR A 108 0.36 -8.95 2.65
N THR A 109 1.28 -8.40 3.44
CA THR A 109 2.19 -9.19 4.29
C THR A 109 1.42 -10.01 5.33
N GLN A 110 0.39 -9.41 5.94
CA GLN A 110 -0.47 -10.14 6.87
C GLN A 110 -1.19 -11.31 6.17
N ARG A 111 -1.69 -11.11 4.94
CA ARG A 111 -2.28 -12.19 4.15
C ARG A 111 -1.27 -13.30 3.87
N VAL A 112 -0.04 -12.96 3.45
CA VAL A 112 1.02 -13.96 3.23
C VAL A 112 1.28 -14.77 4.50
N ASN A 113 1.41 -14.10 5.65
CA ASN A 113 1.59 -14.79 6.93
C ASN A 113 0.40 -15.67 7.31
N LEU A 114 -0.83 -15.19 7.12
CA LEU A 114 -2.04 -15.98 7.35
C LEU A 114 -2.05 -17.23 6.47
N PHE A 115 -1.67 -17.12 5.21
CA PHE A 115 -1.58 -18.27 4.31
C PHE A 115 -0.49 -19.25 4.73
N GLU A 116 0.73 -18.77 4.94
CA GLU A 116 1.88 -19.60 5.26
C GLU A 116 1.72 -20.32 6.60
N LYS A 117 1.27 -19.60 7.64
CA LYS A 117 1.27 -20.11 9.01
C LYS A 117 -0.05 -20.76 9.41
N VAL A 118 -1.17 -20.38 8.81
CA VAL A 118 -2.50 -20.88 9.22
C VAL A 118 -3.18 -21.67 8.10
N LYS A 119 -3.49 -21.03 6.96
CA LYS A 119 -4.37 -21.63 5.96
C LYS A 119 -3.76 -22.81 5.22
N ILE A 120 -2.48 -22.73 4.84
CA ILE A 120 -1.79 -23.85 4.18
C ILE A 120 -1.69 -25.07 5.13
N PRO A 121 -1.21 -24.94 6.38
CA PRO A 121 -1.19 -26.05 7.33
C PRO A 121 -2.58 -26.64 7.64
N GLU A 122 -3.57 -25.78 7.85
CA GLU A 122 -4.96 -26.19 8.09
C GLU A 122 -5.51 -27.02 6.92
N THR A 123 -5.32 -26.53 5.70
CA THR A 123 -5.78 -27.21 4.48
C THR A 123 -5.07 -28.56 4.30
N LYS A 124 -3.75 -28.64 4.56
CA LYS A 124 -3.02 -29.92 4.52
C LYS A 124 -3.56 -30.94 5.53
N ARG A 125 -3.92 -30.51 6.74
CA ARG A 125 -4.54 -31.39 7.74
C ARG A 125 -5.92 -31.89 7.27
N ASN A 126 -6.72 -31.01 6.68
CA ASN A 126 -8.04 -31.39 6.16
C ASN A 126 -7.92 -32.40 5.01
N ILE A 127 -7.00 -32.18 4.07
CA ILE A 127 -6.72 -33.13 2.98
C ILE A 127 -6.31 -34.49 3.56
N LYS A 128 -5.41 -34.52 4.56
CA LYS A 128 -4.99 -35.77 5.20
C LYS A 128 -6.16 -36.49 5.87
N LYS A 129 -7.03 -35.77 6.58
CA LYS A 129 -8.21 -36.34 7.23
C LYS A 129 -9.17 -36.97 6.22
N ILE A 130 -9.44 -36.28 5.12
CA ILE A 130 -10.29 -36.79 4.03
C ILE A 130 -9.66 -38.03 3.39
N SER A 131 -8.34 -38.00 3.14
CA SER A 131 -7.60 -39.11 2.54
C SER A 131 -7.64 -40.38 3.40
N VAL A 132 -7.42 -40.26 4.72
CA VAL A 132 -7.52 -41.40 5.66
C VAL A 132 -8.94 -41.98 5.65
N TYR A 133 -9.96 -41.13 5.73
CA TYR A 133 -11.36 -41.59 5.70
C TYR A 133 -11.71 -42.33 4.40
N LEU A 134 -11.25 -41.84 3.24
CA LEU A 134 -11.43 -42.51 1.96
C LEU A 134 -10.69 -43.87 1.90
N GLY A 135 -9.49 -43.94 2.46
CA GLY A 135 -8.73 -45.19 2.60
C GLY A 135 -9.49 -46.23 3.43
N ASP A 136 -10.02 -45.83 4.59
CA ASP A 136 -10.82 -46.71 5.45
C ASP A 136 -12.08 -47.21 4.74
N GLN A 137 -12.75 -46.34 3.97
CA GLN A 137 -13.92 -46.72 3.17
C GLN A 137 -13.58 -47.75 2.08
N GLN A 138 -12.42 -47.61 1.42
CA GLN A 138 -11.94 -48.58 0.44
C GLN A 138 -11.64 -49.94 1.08
N VAL A 139 -10.95 -49.97 2.22
CA VAL A 139 -10.65 -51.21 2.95
C VAL A 139 -11.95 -51.88 3.42
N ALA A 140 -12.89 -51.12 3.98
CA ALA A 140 -14.19 -51.63 4.40
C ALA A 140 -14.99 -52.22 3.22
N ALA A 141 -14.91 -51.61 2.03
CA ALA A 141 -15.56 -52.14 0.83
C ALA A 141 -14.98 -53.50 0.40
N VAL A 142 -13.65 -53.67 0.41
CA VAL A 142 -12.99 -54.94 0.08
C VAL A 142 -13.34 -56.04 1.09
N VAL A 143 -13.37 -55.72 2.39
CA VAL A 143 -13.76 -56.68 3.43
C VAL A 143 -15.20 -57.14 3.23
N ARG A 144 -16.14 -56.20 2.95
CA ARG A 144 -17.53 -56.55 2.60
C ARG A 144 -17.59 -57.47 1.38
N GLY A 145 -16.81 -57.18 0.33
CA GLY A 145 -16.71 -58.05 -0.85
C GLY A 145 -16.23 -59.46 -0.53
N LYS A 146 -15.19 -59.60 0.31
CA LYS A 146 -14.67 -60.90 0.77
C LYS A 146 -15.72 -61.69 1.58
N ILE A 147 -16.47 -61.02 2.46
CA ILE A 147 -17.54 -61.65 3.24
C ILE A 147 -18.65 -62.17 2.32
N SER A 148 -19.10 -61.35 1.37
CA SER A 148 -20.12 -61.77 0.40
C SER A 148 -19.67 -62.97 -0.43
N LYS A 149 -18.40 -62.98 -0.89
CA LYS A 149 -17.84 -64.12 -1.62
C LYS A 149 -17.78 -65.39 -0.76
N LYS A 150 -17.30 -65.30 0.47
CA LYS A 150 -17.23 -66.44 1.41
C LYS A 150 -18.61 -67.00 1.76
N ASN A 151 -19.62 -66.14 1.88
CA ASN A 151 -20.99 -66.57 2.11
C ASN A 151 -21.59 -67.28 0.87
N LEU A 152 -21.26 -66.80 -0.34
CA LEU A 152 -21.64 -67.49 -1.59
C LEU A 152 -20.98 -68.86 -1.70
N GLU A 153 -19.67 -68.98 -1.39
CA GLU A 153 -18.95 -70.26 -1.41
C GLU A 153 -19.49 -71.26 -0.36
N LYS A 154 -19.94 -70.77 0.81
CA LYS A 154 -20.58 -71.62 1.83
C LYS A 154 -21.99 -72.09 1.47
N ASN A 155 -22.72 -71.28 0.71
CA ASN A 155 -24.08 -71.58 0.26
C ASN A 155 -24.12 -72.19 -1.15
N ALA A 156 -22.96 -72.35 -1.80
CA ALA A 156 -22.85 -73.07 -3.06
C ALA A 156 -23.18 -74.54 -2.77
N PRO A 157 -24.20 -75.13 -3.43
CA PRO A 157 -24.48 -76.55 -3.28
C PRO A 157 -23.22 -77.33 -3.69
N ALA A 158 -22.88 -78.36 -2.92
CA ALA A 158 -21.87 -79.33 -3.34
C ALA A 158 -22.32 -79.88 -4.69
N GLU A 159 -21.64 -79.49 -5.77
CA GLU A 159 -21.80 -80.15 -7.05
C GLU A 159 -21.46 -81.63 -6.81
N GLU A 160 -22.50 -82.47 -6.89
CA GLU A 160 -22.37 -83.91 -6.91
C GLU A 160 -21.38 -84.28 -8.00
N VAL A 161 -20.21 -84.77 -7.58
CA VAL A 161 -19.29 -85.48 -8.46
C VAL A 161 -19.95 -86.82 -8.79
N THR A 162 -20.71 -86.87 -9.88
CA THR A 162 -21.10 -88.12 -10.53
C THR A 162 -20.13 -88.42 -11.68
N ALA A 163 -19.38 -89.51 -11.46
CA ALA A 163 -18.70 -90.44 -12.37
C ALA A 163 -18.44 -90.03 -13.83
#